data_AF-A0A7X7AU77-F1
#
_entry.id   AF-A0A7X7AU77-F1
#
_cell.length_a   1.000
_cell.length_b   1.000
_cell.length_c   1.000
_cell.angle_alpha   90.00
_cell.angle_beta   90.00
_cell.angle_gamma   90.00
#
_symmetry.space_group_name_H-M   'P 1'
#
loop_
_entity.id
_entity.type
_entity.pdbx_description
1 polymer ?
#
loop_
_entity_poly.entity_id
_entity_poly.type
_entity_poly.pdbx_seq_one_letter_code
_entity_poly.pdbx_strand_id
1 'polypeptide(L)' 'SILLFVTALGLVRAQKPIVGDVLWMKAMIPHHSIAILTSERADIKDPEVKQLAEDIIKAQRREIEEMKKMIERLQNQK' A
#
# COMPACT_ATOMS: atom_id res chain seq x y z
N SER A 1 10.07 -29.96 -23.78
CA SER A 1 9.87 -29.72 -25.23
C SER A 1 9.75 -28.22 -25.47
N ILE A 2 9.96 -27.76 -26.71
CA ILE A 2 9.82 -26.35 -27.09
C ILE A 2 8.42 -25.81 -26.76
N LEU A 3 7.38 -26.65 -26.93
CA LEU A 3 6.01 -26.27 -26.59
C LEU A 3 5.87 -25.88 -25.12
N LEU A 4 6.29 -26.75 -24.20
CA LEU A 4 6.26 -26.49 -22.75
C LEU A 4 7.02 -25.20 -22.37
N PHE A 5 8.17 -24.96 -23.02
CA PHE A 5 8.98 -23.76 -22.80
C PHE A 5 8.28 -22.48 -23.28
N VAL A 6 7.69 -22.48 -24.48
CA VAL A 6 6.98 -21.32 -25.03
C VAL A 6 5.73 -20.99 -24.20
N THR A 7 4.98 -21.99 -23.74
CA THR A 7 3.80 -21.75 -22.87
C THR A 7 4.21 -21.19 -21.52
N ALA A 8 5.22 -21.77 -20.87
CA ALA A 8 5.73 -21.27 -19.59
C ALA A 8 6.28 -19.84 -19.70
N LEU A 9 7.05 -19.56 -20.76
CA LEU A 9 7.58 -18.23 -21.04
C LEU A 9 6.46 -17.22 -21.31
N GLY A 10 5.42 -17.61 -22.05
CA GLY A 10 4.24 -16.79 -22.30
C GLY A 10 3.49 -16.44 -21.01
N LEU A 11 3.27 -17.41 -20.11
CA LEU A 11 2.61 -17.19 -18.83
C LEU A 11 3.41 -16.28 -17.89
N VAL A 12 4.73 -16.48 -17.80
CA VAL A 12 5.61 -15.62 -17.00
C VAL A 12 5.64 -14.19 -17.55
N ARG A 13 5.67 -14.02 -18.88
CA ARG A 13 5.66 -12.69 -19.51
C ARG A 13 4.32 -11.98 -19.43
N ALA A 14 3.22 -12.74 -19.35
CA ALA A 14 1.87 -12.19 -19.29
C ALA A 14 1.46 -11.73 -17.88
N GLN A 15 2.35 -11.77 -16.87
CA GLN A 15 2.08 -11.45 -15.46
C GLN A 15 1.13 -10.24 -15.31
N LYS A 16 -0.18 -10.51 -15.26
CA LYS A 16 -1.19 -9.48 -14.97
C LYS A 16 -1.20 -9.27 -13.46
N PRO A 17 -1.31 -8.03 -12.98
CA PRO A 17 -1.51 -7.80 -11.55
C PRO A 17 -2.82 -8.49 -11.15
N ILE A 18 -2.70 -9.55 -10.34
CA ILE A 18 -3.84 -10.29 -9.78
C ILE A 18 -4.54 -9.45 -8.71
N VAL A 19 -3.83 -8.45 -8.15
CA VAL A 19 -4.32 -7.51 -7.17
C VAL A 19 -4.88 -6.28 -7.88
N GLY A 20 -6.20 -6.08 -7.81
CA GLY A 20 -6.84 -4.84 -8.28
C GLY A 20 -6.79 -3.71 -7.25
N ASP A 21 -7.08 -2.49 -7.70
CA ASP A 21 -6.95 -1.24 -6.92
C ASP A 21 -7.57 -1.32 -5.52
N VAL A 22 -8.80 -1.84 -5.42
CA VAL A 22 -9.52 -1.95 -4.15
C VAL A 22 -8.81 -2.88 -3.18
N LEU A 23 -8.30 -4.02 -3.67
CA LEU A 23 -7.60 -4.99 -2.81
C LEU A 23 -6.24 -4.41 -2.37
N TRP A 24 -5.55 -3.71 -3.26
CA TRP A 24 -4.32 -3.01 -2.94
C TRP A 24 -4.53 -1.96 -1.84
N MET A 25 -5.52 -1.07 -1.98
CA MET A 25 -5.81 -0.03 -0.98
C MET A 25 -6.24 -0.63 0.37
N LYS A 26 -7.05 -1.71 0.37
CA LYS A 26 -7.42 -2.41 1.60
C LYS A 26 -6.22 -3.00 2.33
N ALA A 27 -5.18 -3.42 1.62
CA ALA A 27 -3.93 -3.90 2.22
C ALA A 27 -3.01 -2.74 2.67
N MET A 28 -3.03 -1.60 1.99
CA MET A 28 -2.21 -0.45 2.36
C MET A 28 -2.71 0.31 3.59
N ILE A 29 -4.03 0.37 3.83
CA ILE A 29 -4.59 1.01 5.05
C ILE A 29 -3.96 0.44 6.34
N PRO A 30 -3.93 -0.89 6.59
CA PRO A 30 -3.29 -1.44 7.78
C PRO A 30 -1.76 -1.30 7.76
N HIS A 31 -1.10 -1.39 6.60
CA HIS A 31 0.34 -1.12 6.47
C HIS A 31 0.69 0.30 6.95
N HIS A 32 -0.04 1.31 6.48
CA HIS A 32 0.10 2.70 6.90
C HIS A 32 -0.20 2.89 8.39
N SER A 33 -1.22 2.18 8.89
CA SER A 33 -1.62 2.24 10.31
C SER A 33 -0.51 1.72 11.23
N ILE A 34 0.24 0.70 10.81
CA ILE A 34 1.41 0.20 11.56
C ILE A 34 2.52 1.26 11.59
N ALA A 35 2.79 1.96 10.48
CA ALA A 35 3.80 3.02 10.45
C ALA A 35 3.45 4.18 11.39
N ILE A 36 2.17 4.57 11.44
CA ILE A 36 1.66 5.56 12.40
C ILE A 36 1.89 5.06 13.82
N LEU A 37 1.44 3.84 14.14
CA LEU A 37 1.52 3.28 15.48
C LEU A 37 2.97 3.18 15.99
N THR A 38 3.88 2.75 15.12
CA THR A 38 5.31 2.64 15.43
C THR A 38 5.89 4.03 15.69
N SER A 39 5.55 5.02 14.86
CA SER A 39 6.03 6.40 15.01
C SER A 39 5.50 7.06 16.29
N GLU A 40 4.23 6.82 16.65
CA GLU A 40 3.60 7.35 17.87
C GLU A 40 4.17 6.75 19.16
N ARG A 41 4.69 5.51 19.11
CA ARG A 41 5.22 4.79 20.28
C ARG A 41 6.74 4.83 20.40
N ALA A 42 7.43 5.34 19.39
CA ALA A 42 8.89 5.36 19.39
C ALA A 42 9.41 6.39 20.40
N ASP A 43 10.40 5.99 21.21
CA ASP A 43 11.07 6.91 22.13
C ASP A 43 12.21 7.67 21.42
N ILE A 44 11.83 8.59 20.52
CA ILE A 44 12.76 9.36 19.69
C ILE A 44 13.26 10.59 20.47
N LYS A 45 14.59 10.72 20.61
CA LYS A 45 15.24 11.86 21.29
C LYS A 45 15.80 12.90 20.34
N ASP A 46 16.24 12.48 19.16
CA ASP A 46 16.82 13.37 18.17
C ASP A 46 15.72 14.27 17.54
N PRO A 47 15.89 15.60 17.50
CA PRO A 47 14.88 16.51 16.97
C PRO A 47 14.57 16.32 15.48
N GLU A 48 15.56 15.99 14.66
CA GLU A 48 15.38 15.77 13.23
C GLU A 48 14.58 14.47 12.99
N VAL A 49 14.91 13.42 13.72
CA VAL A 49 14.18 12.15 13.66
C VAL A 49 12.74 12.31 14.18
N LYS A 50 12.52 13.14 15.19
CA LYS A 50 11.16 13.42 15.69
C LYS A 50 10.31 14.14 14.64
N GLN A 51 10.89 15.14 13.96
CA GLN A 51 10.21 15.83 12.86
C GLN A 51 9.83 14.86 11.75
N LEU A 52 10.75 13.97 11.36
CA LEU A 52 10.48 12.93 10.37
C LEU A 52 9.30 12.02 10.78
N ALA A 53 9.26 11.59 12.05
CA ALA A 53 8.16 10.77 12.55
C ALA A 53 6.80 11.48 12.50
N GLU A 54 6.75 12.77 12.85
CA GLU A 54 5.54 13.59 12.75
C GLU A 54 5.08 13.75 11.30
N ASP A 55 6.01 13.96 10.37
CA ASP A 55 5.73 14.08 8.94
C ASP A 55 5.20 12.76 8.34
N ILE A 56 5.78 11.62 8.75
CA ILE A 56 5.28 10.29 8.40
C ILE A 56 3.85 10.13 8.89
N ILE A 57 3.55 10.41 10.17
CA ILE A 57 2.21 10.28 10.72
C ILE A 57 1.20 11.12 9.92
N LYS A 58 1.54 12.38 9.62
CA LYS A 58 0.68 13.29 8.87
C LYS A 58 0.40 12.80 7.45
N ALA A 59 1.43 12.34 6.74
CA ALA A 59 1.29 11.81 5.38
C ALA A 59 0.43 10.55 5.36
N GLN A 60 0.76 9.56 6.21
CA GLN A 60 0.09 8.27 6.27
C GLN A 60 -1.41 8.42 6.63
N ARG A 61 -1.75 9.34 7.54
CA ARG A 61 -3.17 9.64 7.88
C ARG A 61 -3.93 10.21 6.69
N ARG A 62 -3.34 11.15 5.95
CA ARG A 62 -3.94 11.73 4.74
C ARG A 62 -4.18 10.64 3.68
N GLU A 63 -3.18 9.80 3.44
CA GLU A 63 -3.24 8.72 2.45
C GLU A 63 -4.29 7.65 2.81
N ILE A 64 -4.46 7.32 4.10
CA ILE A 64 -5.54 6.44 4.56
C ILE A 64 -6.92 7.02 4.18
N GLU A 65 -7.15 8.31 4.39
CA GLU A 65 -8.42 8.96 4.06
C GLU A 65 -8.66 9.03 2.54
N GLU A 66 -7.61 9.28 1.76
CA GLU A 66 -7.67 9.21 0.29
C GLU A 66 -8.04 7.81 -0.19
N MET A 67 -7.39 6.77 0.35
CA MET A 67 -7.70 5.37 0.02
C MET A 67 -9.13 4.99 0.39
N LYS A 68 -9.63 5.38 1.56
CA LYS A 68 -11.04 5.13 1.95
C LYS A 68 -12.03 5.74 0.96
N LYS A 69 -11.82 7.01 0.56
CA LYS A 69 -12.65 7.69 -0.44
C LYS A 69 -12.61 7.01 -1.81
N MET A 70 -11.43 6.58 -2.24
CA MET A 70 -11.25 5.86 -3.50
C MET A 70 -11.91 4.48 -3.49
N ILE A 71 -11.80 3.74 -2.38
CA ILE A 71 -12.50 2.46 -2.19
C ILE A 71 -14.00 2.66 -2.31
N GLU A 72 -14.57 3.63 -1.59
CA GLU A 72 -16.01 3.92 -1.64
C GLU A 72 -16.46 4.26 -3.05
N ARG A 73 -15.76 5.17 -3.74
CA ARG A 73 -16.04 5.54 -5.13
C ARG A 73 -16.02 4.33 -6.06
N LEU A 74 -15.00 3.48 -5.98
CA LEU A 74 -14.85 2.31 -6.86
C LEU A 74 -15.84 1.19 -6.55
N GLN A 75 -16.33 1.09 -5.31
CA GLN A 75 -17.36 0.12 -4.93
C GLN A 75 -18.76 0.57 -5.35
N ASN A 76 -19.06 1.87 -5.30
CA ASN A 76 -20.35 2.44 -5.71
C ASN A 76 -20.51 2.57 -7.24
N GLN A 77 -19.43 2.40 -8.01
CA GLN A 77 -19.42 2.39 -9.48
C GLN A 77 -19.62 0.99 -10.08
N LYS A 78 -19.78 -0.04 -9.24
CA LYS A 78 -20.03 -1.43 -9.65
C LYS A 78 -21.51 -1.76 -9.54
#